data_AF-A0A1W9N1P2-F1
#
_entry.id   AF-A0A1W9N1P2-F1
#
_cell.length_a   1.000
_cell.length_b   1.000
_cell.length_c   1.000
_cell.angle_alpha   90.00
_cell.angle_beta   90.00
_cell.angle_gamma   90.00
#
_symmetry.space_group_name_H-M   'P 1'
#
loop_
_entity.id
_entity.type
_entity.pdbx_description
1 polymer ?
#
loop_
_entity_poly.entity_id
_entity_poly.type
_entity_poly.pdbx_seq_one_letter_code
_entity_poly.pdbx_strand_id
1 'polypeptide(L)'
;MLAKTHLYSLIDMLPESEIYSAKRYLEFLISKVSDPLLQTLFTAPYDDEPVEKEELQAFREAEKDISEGKTQSLESVMREFGL
;
A
#
# COMPACT_ATOMS: atom_id res chain seq x y z
N MET A 1 1.93 -25.89 -18.11
CA MET A 1 1.28 -27.04 -17.44
C MET A 1 2.09 -27.52 -16.22
N LEU A 2 3.42 -27.74 -16.34
CA LEU A 2 4.27 -28.18 -15.22
C LEU A 2 4.15 -27.33 -13.94
N ALA A 3 4.09 -26.00 -14.07
CA ALA A 3 4.05 -25.09 -12.93
C ALA A 3 2.77 -25.24 -12.07
N LYS A 4 1.61 -25.50 -12.70
CA LYS A 4 0.36 -25.72 -11.96
C LYS A 4 0.39 -27.05 -11.21
N THR A 5 0.90 -28.10 -11.86
CA THR A 5 1.06 -29.42 -11.23
C THR A 5 1.96 -29.34 -10.01
N HIS A 6 3.09 -28.61 -10.10
CA HIS A 6 3.97 -28.42 -8.96
C HIS A 6 3.31 -27.64 -7.81
N LEU A 7 2.52 -26.60 -8.12
CA LEU A 7 1.77 -25.85 -7.11
C LEU A 7 0.75 -26.74 -6.37
N TYR A 8 0.03 -27.61 -7.08
CA TYR A 8 -0.88 -28.57 -6.43
C TYR A 8 -0.14 -29.50 -5.49
N SER A 9 1.02 -30.05 -5.90
CA SER A 9 1.83 -30.88 -5.02
C SER A 9 2.34 -30.14 -3.78
N LEU A 10 2.68 -28.85 -3.90
CA LEU A 10 3.07 -28.04 -2.74
C LEU A 10 1.90 -27.86 -1.77
N ILE A 11 0.69 -27.62 -2.29
CA ILE A 11 -0.53 -27.50 -1.47
C ILE A 11 -0.81 -28.82 -0.74
N ASP A 12 -0.67 -29.96 -1.41
CA ASP A 12 -0.89 -31.29 -0.81
C ASP A 12 0.11 -31.63 0.31
N MET A 13 1.30 -31.03 0.29
CA MET A 13 2.34 -31.23 1.31
C MET A 13 2.26 -30.24 2.48
N LEU A 14 1.40 -29.23 2.42
CA LEU A 14 1.28 -28.24 3.51
C LEU A 14 0.67 -28.88 4.76
N PRO A 15 1.21 -28.58 5.96
CA PRO A 15 0.53 -28.93 7.19
C PRO A 15 -0.79 -28.17 7.31
N GLU A 16 -1.80 -28.77 7.95
CA GLU A 16 -3.15 -28.18 8.07
C GLU A 16 -3.13 -26.74 8.63
N SER A 17 -2.20 -26.46 9.56
CA SER A 17 -2.03 -25.13 10.15
C SER A 17 -1.72 -24.03 9.14
N GLU A 18 -1.10 -24.37 8.01
CA GLU A 18 -0.66 -23.43 6.97
C GLU A 18 -1.66 -23.32 5.80
N ILE A 19 -2.65 -24.21 5.73
CA ILE A 19 -3.65 -24.22 4.63
C ILE A 19 -4.41 -22.89 4.58
N TYR A 20 -4.76 -22.33 5.73
CA TYR A 20 -5.46 -21.05 5.79
C TYR A 20 -4.61 -19.90 5.23
N SER A 21 -3.33 -19.84 5.60
CA SER A 21 -2.37 -18.85 5.10
C SER A 21 -2.18 -18.97 3.58
N ALA A 22 -1.98 -20.19 3.09
CA ALA A 22 -1.82 -20.45 1.67
C ALA A 22 -3.08 -20.07 0.87
N LYS A 23 -4.27 -20.43 1.36
CA LYS A 23 -5.55 -20.02 0.76
C LYS A 23 -5.66 -18.51 0.65
N ARG A 24 -5.40 -17.78 1.74
CA ARG A 24 -5.47 -16.30 1.77
C ARG A 24 -4.53 -15.68 0.75
N TYR A 25 -3.31 -16.22 0.61
CA TYR A 25 -2.36 -15.72 -0.37
C TYR A 25 -2.79 -16.00 -1.81
N LEU A 26 -3.30 -17.20 -2.10
CA LEU A 26 -3.83 -17.54 -3.43
C LEU A 26 -5.04 -16.67 -3.79
N GLU A 27 -5.96 -16.43 -2.85
CA GLU A 27 -7.09 -15.52 -3.02
C GLU A 27 -6.63 -14.09 -3.31
N PHE A 28 -5.58 -13.62 -2.63
CA PHE A 28 -4.95 -12.33 -2.91
C PHE A 28 -4.31 -12.25 -4.31
N LEU A 29 -3.63 -13.31 -4.75
CA LEU A 29 -3.08 -13.36 -6.10
C LEU A 29 -4.18 -13.35 -7.17
N ILE A 30 -5.29 -14.03 -6.90
CA ILE A 30 -6.47 -14.01 -7.77
C ILE A 30 -7.09 -12.61 -7.78
N SER A 31 -7.27 -11.98 -6.62
CA SER A 31 -7.88 -10.64 -6.52
C SER A 31 -7.08 -9.59 -7.27
N LYS A 32 -5.74 -9.68 -7.25
CA LYS A 32 -4.87 -8.84 -8.10
C LYS A 32 -5.18 -8.98 -9.58
N VAL A 33 -5.58 -10.14 -10.07
CA VAL A 33 -5.85 -10.33 -11.51
C VAL A 33 -7.30 -9.99 -11.86
N SER A 34 -8.24 -10.19 -10.93
CA SER A 34 -9.67 -10.03 -11.18
C SER A 34 -10.23 -8.65 -10.86
N ASP A 35 -9.56 -7.86 -10.02
CA ASP A 35 -10.01 -6.52 -9.61
C ASP A 35 -9.19 -5.43 -10.34
N PRO A 36 -9.79 -4.72 -11.31
CA PRO A 36 -9.11 -3.67 -12.07
C PRO A 36 -8.62 -2.51 -11.19
N LEU A 37 -9.31 -2.20 -10.09
CA LEU A 37 -8.91 -1.12 -9.18
C LEU A 37 -7.65 -1.52 -8.40
N LEU A 38 -7.63 -2.73 -7.85
CA LEU A 38 -6.44 -3.23 -7.14
C LEU A 38 -5.25 -3.34 -8.08
N GLN A 39 -5.43 -3.80 -9.32
CA GLN A 39 -4.37 -3.80 -10.32
C GLN A 39 -3.79 -2.41 -10.53
N THR A 40 -4.67 -1.42 -10.77
CA THR A 40 -4.27 -0.03 -10.97
C THR A 40 -3.45 0.49 -9.80
N LEU A 41 -3.87 0.22 -8.55
CA LEU A 41 -3.14 0.65 -7.36
C LEU A 41 -1.79 -0.08 -7.19
N PHE A 42 -1.73 -1.38 -7.50
CA PHE A 42 -0.50 -2.16 -7.36
C PHE A 42 0.55 -1.86 -8.44
N THR A 43 0.13 -1.41 -9.61
CA THR A 43 1.02 -1.10 -10.74
C THR A 43 1.15 0.40 -10.98
N ALA A 44 0.53 1.23 -10.15
CA ALA A 44 0.67 2.67 -10.24
C ALA A 44 2.17 3.01 -10.13
N PRO A 45 2.73 3.79 -11.07
CA PRO A 45 4.08 4.31 -10.90
C PRO A 45 4.13 5.20 -9.66
N TYR A 46 5.33 5.37 -9.10
CA TYR A 46 5.54 6.44 -8.13
C TYR A 46 5.24 7.78 -8.79
N ASP A 47 4.74 8.72 -7.99
CA ASP A 47 4.49 10.09 -8.41
C ASP A 47 5.83 10.82 -8.52
N ASP A 48 6.53 10.55 -9.62
CA ASP A 48 7.82 11.14 -9.99
C ASP A 48 7.63 12.35 -10.92
N GLU A 49 6.49 13.05 -10.81
CA GLU A 49 6.20 14.25 -11.59
C GLU A 49 7.17 15.40 -11.23
N PRO A 50 7.61 16.22 -12.20
CA PRO A 50 8.45 17.37 -11.90
C PRO A 50 7.70 18.36 -11.00
N VAL A 51 8.35 18.78 -9.91
CA VAL A 51 7.78 19.78 -9.00
C VAL A 51 7.43 21.06 -9.75
N GLU A 52 6.15 21.44 -9.70
CA GLU A 52 5.64 22.68 -10.28
C GLU A 52 5.95 23.90 -9.40
N LYS A 53 5.74 25.11 -9.93
CA LYS A 53 6.08 26.35 -9.21
C LYS A 53 5.20 26.54 -7.98
N GLU A 54 3.93 26.18 -8.11
CA GLU A 54 2.90 26.26 -7.10
C GLU A 54 3.24 25.33 -5.92
N GLU A 55 3.71 24.13 -6.21
CA GLU A 55 4.15 23.16 -5.21
C GLU A 55 5.42 23.63 -4.49
N LEU A 56 6.37 24.18 -5.24
CA LEU A 56 7.58 24.77 -4.65
C LEU A 56 7.25 25.94 -3.72
N GLN A 57 6.20 26.71 -4.02
CA GLN A 57 5.70 27.74 -3.12
C GLN A 57 5.08 27.14 -1.86
N ALA A 58 4.26 26.09 -2.01
CA ALA A 58 3.66 25.39 -0.87
C ALA A 58 4.73 24.78 0.06
N PHE A 59 5.82 24.22 -0.49
CA PHE A 59 6.93 23.71 0.31
C PHE A 59 7.60 24.80 1.13
N ARG A 60 7.88 25.96 0.53
CA ARG A 60 8.47 27.10 1.26
C ARG A 60 7.55 27.62 2.36
N GLU A 61 6.24 27.63 2.12
CA GLU A 61 5.26 28.01 3.13
C GLU A 61 5.25 27.01 4.29
N ALA A 62 5.24 25.71 3.99
CA ALA A 62 5.31 24.66 5.00
C ALA A 62 6.60 24.72 5.82
N GLU A 63 7.76 24.92 5.18
CA GLU A 63 9.05 25.09 5.88
C GLU A 63 9.03 26.31 6.82
N LYS A 64 8.44 27.41 6.36
CA LYS A 64 8.28 28.62 7.18
C LYS A 64 7.39 28.33 8.38
N ASP A 65 6.24 27.70 8.20
CA ASP A 65 5.32 27.38 9.29
C ASP A 65 5.97 26.44 10.32
N ILE A 66 6.76 25.46 9.87
CA ILE A 66 7.57 24.62 10.76
C ILE A 66 8.55 25.47 11.58
N SER A 67 9.27 26.38 10.92
CA SER A 67 10.25 27.25 11.59
C SER A 67 9.62 28.23 12.60
N GLU A 68 8.39 28.67 12.32
CA GLU A 68 7.61 29.57 13.18
C GLU A 68 6.82 28.81 14.26
N GLY A 69 6.90 27.48 14.31
CA GLY A 69 6.20 26.64 15.27
C GLY A 69 4.69 26.55 15.03
N LYS A 70 4.22 26.91 13.84
CA LYS A 70 2.81 26.78 13.42
C LYS A 70 2.51 25.33 13.01
N THR A 71 2.78 24.41 13.91
CA THR A 71 2.58 22.97 13.70
C THR A 71 1.73 22.40 14.82
N GLN A 72 1.12 21.24 14.59
CA GLN A 72 0.45 20.46 15.62
C GLN A 72 1.08 19.07 15.68
N SER A 73 1.07 18.47 16.86
CA SER A 73 1.54 17.09 17.00
C SER A 73 0.55 16.13 16.35
N LEU A 74 1.08 15.06 15.74
CA LEU A 74 0.26 13.99 15.17
C LEU A 74 -0.71 13.41 16.21
N GLU A 75 -0.26 13.23 17.46
CA GLU A 75 -1.10 12.76 18.56
C GLU A 75 -2.32 13.67 18.82
N SER A 76 -2.11 14.99 18.79
CA SER A 76 -3.20 15.96 18.99
C SER A 76 -4.23 15.85 17.88
N VAL A 77 -3.76 15.76 16.63
CA VAL A 77 -4.62 15.61 15.46
C VAL A 77 -5.39 14.29 15.52
N MET A 78 -4.73 13.17 15.79
CA MET A 78 -5.40 11.86 15.90
C MET A 78 -6.50 11.88 16.96
N ARG A 79 -6.23 12.49 18.13
CA ARG A 79 -7.22 12.64 19.19
C ARG A 79 -8.43 13.47 18.76
N GLU A 80 -8.22 14.56 18.02
CA GLU A 80 -9.29 15.40 17.48
C GLU A 80 -10.19 14.62 16.52
N PHE A 81 -9.59 13.76 15.68
CA PHE A 81 -10.31 12.94 14.70
C PHE A 81 -10.79 11.58 15.22
N GLY A 82 -10.51 11.25 16.49
CA GLY A 82 -10.93 9.98 17.11
C GLY A 82 -10.23 8.73 16.55
N LEU A 83 -8.99 8.90 16.07
CA LEU A 83 -8.13 7.84 15.52
C LEU A 83 -7.18 7.24 16.56
#